data_AF-A0A918Y3D4-F1
#
_entry.id   AF-A0A918Y3D4-F1
#
_cell.length_a   1.000
_cell.length_b   1.000
_cell.length_c   1.000
_cell.angle_alpha   90.00
_cell.angle_beta   90.00
_cell.angle_gamma   90.00
#
_symmetry.space_group_name_H-M   'P 1'
#
loop_
_entity.id
_entity.type
_entity.pdbx_description
1 polymer ?
#
loop_
_entity_poly.entity_id
_entity_poly.type
_entity_poly.pdbx_seq_one_letter_code
_entity_poly.pdbx_strand_id
1 'polypeptide(L)'
;MRTRLATLRTLMGTAVLPLALVTPAWGRPDPPRSVQEVPATLCAPAGVLRGAGHQWASVSLCTGVGTPVMAVFAAALCGYPATKVRYACRTWGTWTAARDGATVASGTLPGPGEYPGPGTYEVRAEVRVRSAPPRVELNGTVRATLTLTAPTATAPSGPRALG
;
A
#
# COMPACT_ATOMS: atom_id res chain seq x y z
N MET A 1 51.04 25.90 -11.58
CA MET A 1 52.41 25.67 -11.09
C MET A 1 52.62 24.15 -10.96
N ARG A 2 53.57 23.62 -11.73
CA ARG A 2 54.22 22.29 -11.68
C ARG A 2 53.44 21.01 -11.28
N THR A 3 53.13 20.24 -12.33
CA THR A 3 53.27 18.77 -12.53
C THR A 3 54.16 17.96 -11.56
N ARG A 4 53.76 16.69 -11.33
CA ARG A 4 54.55 15.43 -11.15
C ARG A 4 53.52 14.30 -10.92
N LEU A 5 53.15 13.39 -11.81
CA LEU A 5 53.82 12.46 -12.73
C LEU A 5 54.68 11.37 -12.06
N ALA A 6 54.18 10.14 -12.25
CA ALA A 6 54.85 8.83 -12.35
C ALA A 6 55.46 8.22 -11.08
N THR A 7 55.09 6.96 -10.78
CA THR A 7 56.03 5.83 -10.93
C THR A 7 55.26 4.51 -11.10
N LEU A 8 55.30 3.95 -12.31
CA LEU A 8 55.06 2.52 -12.56
C LEU A 8 56.24 1.73 -11.97
N ARG A 9 55.95 0.63 -11.26
CA ARG A 9 56.94 -0.44 -11.04
C ARG A 9 56.32 -1.76 -11.46
N THR A 10 56.70 -2.16 -12.66
CA THR A 10 56.53 -3.49 -13.23
C THR A 10 57.51 -4.44 -12.52
N LEU A 11 57.03 -5.54 -11.94
CA LEU A 11 57.85 -6.70 -11.60
C LEU A 11 57.28 -7.91 -12.32
N MET A 12 58.08 -8.46 -13.22
CA MET A 12 57.88 -9.75 -13.87
C MET A 12 58.30 -10.89 -12.92
N GLY A 13 57.71 -12.07 -13.12
CA GLY A 13 58.25 -13.35 -12.65
C GLY A 13 57.18 -14.25 -12.03
N THR A 14 56.43 -14.99 -12.84
CA THR A 14 56.66 -16.41 -13.25
C THR A 14 56.32 -17.47 -12.21
N ALA A 15 55.33 -18.27 -12.64
CA ALA A 15 55.26 -19.72 -12.58
C ALA A 15 54.46 -20.40 -11.44
N VAL A 16 53.83 -21.49 -11.89
CA VAL A 16 53.29 -22.65 -11.18
C VAL A 16 51.82 -22.56 -10.77
N LEU A 17 50.98 -23.13 -11.65
CA LEU A 17 49.68 -23.70 -11.29
C LEU A 17 49.89 -24.88 -10.32
N PRO A 18 49.14 -24.92 -9.20
CA PRO A 18 48.53 -26.16 -8.76
C PRO A 18 47.01 -26.02 -8.82
N LEU A 19 46.40 -27.00 -9.49
CA LEU A 19 44.97 -27.29 -9.50
C LEU A 19 44.41 -27.34 -8.07
N ALA A 20 43.80 -26.25 -7.62
CA ALA A 20 42.91 -26.28 -6.47
C ALA A 20 41.49 -26.58 -6.98
N LEU A 21 41.01 -27.76 -6.61
CA LEU A 21 39.65 -28.25 -6.83
C LEU A 21 38.62 -27.19 -6.44
N VAL A 22 38.06 -26.52 -7.44
CA VAL A 22 36.82 -25.76 -7.28
C VAL A 22 35.73 -26.80 -7.16
N THR A 23 35.37 -27.15 -5.92
CA THR A 23 34.05 -27.72 -5.70
C THR A 23 33.05 -26.65 -6.14
N PRO A 24 32.15 -26.92 -7.10
CA PRO A 24 30.98 -26.07 -7.21
C PRO A 24 30.28 -26.24 -5.86
N ALA A 25 30.35 -25.23 -5.00
CA ALA A 25 29.41 -25.13 -3.92
C ALA A 25 28.06 -25.01 -4.61
N TRP A 26 27.33 -26.13 -4.66
CA TRP A 26 25.91 -26.18 -4.99
C TRP A 26 25.24 -25.29 -3.96
N GLY A 27 25.19 -24.00 -4.26
CA GLY A 27 24.39 -23.03 -3.54
C GLY A 27 22.99 -23.60 -3.55
N ARG A 28 22.58 -24.08 -2.37
CA ARG A 28 21.22 -24.56 -2.13
C ARG A 28 20.27 -23.55 -2.78
N PRO A 29 19.27 -24.02 -3.55
CA PRO A 29 18.17 -23.16 -3.92
C PRO A 29 17.71 -22.43 -2.66
N ASP A 30 17.76 -21.10 -2.70
CA ASP A 30 17.10 -20.29 -1.68
C ASP A 30 15.69 -20.88 -1.54
N PRO A 31 15.23 -21.25 -0.32
CA PRO A 31 13.83 -21.61 -0.16
C PRO A 31 13.03 -20.46 -0.75
N PRO A 32 12.01 -20.72 -1.59
CA PRO A 32 11.23 -19.65 -2.17
C PRO A 32 10.78 -18.77 -1.00
N ARG A 33 11.23 -17.50 -1.01
CA ARG A 33 10.66 -16.49 -0.11
C ARG A 33 9.16 -16.66 -0.26
N SER A 34 8.49 -16.98 0.84
CA SER A 34 7.03 -16.98 0.87
C SER A 34 6.62 -15.68 0.21
N VAL A 35 6.01 -15.78 -0.97
CA VAL A 35 5.33 -14.64 -1.58
C VAL A 35 4.29 -14.30 -0.55
N GLN A 36 4.60 -13.32 0.29
CA GLN A 36 3.64 -12.78 1.24
C GLN A 36 2.54 -12.25 0.35
N GLU A 37 1.43 -13.01 0.30
CA GLU A 37 0.29 -12.70 -0.53
C GLU A 37 -0.17 -11.31 -0.12
N VAL A 38 0.15 -10.32 -0.97
CA VAL A 38 -0.12 -8.92 -0.67
C VAL A 38 -1.64 -8.79 -0.63
N PRO A 39 -2.23 -8.37 0.50
CA PRO A 39 -3.67 -8.15 0.58
C PRO A 39 -4.11 -7.30 -0.60
N ALA A 40 -4.99 -7.85 -1.44
CA ALA A 40 -5.50 -7.13 -2.59
C ALA A 40 -6.22 -5.87 -2.07
N THR A 41 -5.68 -4.71 -2.41
CA THR A 41 -6.30 -3.43 -2.08
C THR A 41 -7.30 -3.08 -3.17
N LEU A 42 -8.58 -3.03 -2.80
CA LEU A 42 -9.67 -2.63 -3.69
C LEU A 42 -9.96 -1.15 -3.46
N CYS A 43 -10.02 -0.35 -4.53
CA CYS A 43 -10.39 1.06 -4.45
C CYS A 43 -11.54 1.37 -5.42
N ALA A 44 -12.47 2.21 -4.99
CA ALA A 44 -13.50 2.77 -5.86
C ALA A 44 -13.63 4.29 -5.65
N PRO A 45 -13.96 5.05 -6.72
CA PRO A 45 -14.30 6.47 -6.60
C PRO A 45 -15.47 6.67 -5.64
N ALA A 46 -15.35 7.63 -4.71
CA ALA A 46 -16.35 7.87 -3.67
C ALA A 46 -17.02 9.24 -3.75
N GLY A 47 -16.38 10.21 -4.40
CA GLY A 47 -16.96 11.53 -4.66
C GLY A 47 -15.93 12.65 -4.74
N VAL A 48 -16.44 13.87 -4.90
CA VAL A 48 -15.63 15.09 -4.89
C VAL A 48 -16.19 16.04 -3.83
N LEU A 49 -15.37 16.39 -2.86
CA LEU A 49 -15.67 17.45 -1.90
C LEU A 49 -15.32 18.81 -2.51
N ARG A 50 -16.13 19.83 -2.23
CA ARG A 50 -15.94 21.20 -2.69
C ARG A 50 -16.00 22.15 -1.51
N GLY A 51 -15.17 23.19 -1.54
CA GLY A 51 -15.17 24.25 -0.53
C GLY A 51 -15.04 25.64 -1.13
N ALA A 52 -14.82 26.62 -0.26
CA ALA A 52 -14.65 28.01 -0.66
C ALA A 52 -13.45 28.21 -1.61
N GLY A 53 -13.48 29.27 -2.40
CA GLY A 53 -12.36 29.63 -3.29
C GLY A 53 -12.02 28.55 -4.33
N HIS A 54 -13.02 27.79 -4.79
CA HIS A 54 -12.88 26.67 -5.73
C HIS A 54 -11.91 25.57 -5.26
N GLN A 55 -11.74 25.43 -3.94
CA GLN A 55 -11.06 24.27 -3.38
C GLN A 55 -11.85 22.99 -3.66
N TRP A 56 -11.15 21.91 -3.90
CA TRP A 56 -11.77 20.60 -4.11
C TRP A 56 -10.87 19.46 -3.64
N ALA A 57 -11.49 18.33 -3.31
CA ALA A 57 -10.80 17.07 -3.07
C ALA A 57 -11.55 15.92 -3.76
N SER A 58 -10.87 15.20 -4.66
CA SER A 58 -11.37 13.96 -5.23
C SER A 58 -11.02 12.82 -4.27
N VAL A 59 -12.02 12.08 -3.82
CA VAL A 59 -11.89 11.03 -2.80
C VAL A 59 -12.24 9.67 -3.41
N SER A 60 -11.39 8.68 -3.14
CA SER A 60 -11.64 7.27 -3.38
C SER A 60 -11.64 6.53 -2.05
N LEU A 61 -12.57 5.60 -1.87
CA LEU A 61 -12.57 4.69 -0.72
C LEU A 61 -11.89 3.39 -1.11
N CYS A 62 -10.99 2.95 -0.25
CA CYS A 62 -10.20 1.75 -0.47
C CYS A 62 -10.31 0.81 0.73
N THR A 63 -10.33 -0.48 0.44
CA THR A 63 -10.35 -1.56 1.43
C THR A 63 -9.16 -2.48 1.21
N GLY A 64 -8.39 -2.71 2.26
CA GLY A 64 -7.48 -3.84 2.37
C GLY A 64 -8.17 -4.97 3.14
N VAL A 65 -8.15 -6.18 2.60
CA VAL A 65 -8.81 -7.33 3.22
C VAL A 65 -7.76 -8.30 3.75
N GLY A 66 -7.78 -8.59 5.05
CA GLY A 66 -7.02 -9.67 5.65
C GLY A 66 -7.79 -10.25 6.82
N THR A 67 -8.25 -11.50 6.75
CA THR A 67 -9.02 -12.10 7.85
C THR A 67 -8.25 -12.02 9.17
N PRO A 68 -8.87 -11.56 10.27
CA PRO A 68 -10.31 -11.28 10.48
C PRO A 68 -10.72 -9.80 10.31
N VAL A 69 -9.89 -8.95 9.71
CA VAL A 69 -10.03 -7.49 9.72
C VAL A 69 -10.16 -6.92 8.30
N MET A 70 -11.03 -5.93 8.13
CA MET A 70 -11.05 -5.07 6.96
C MET A 70 -10.45 -3.71 7.31
N ALA A 71 -9.42 -3.28 6.60
CA ALA A 71 -8.88 -1.93 6.74
C ALA A 71 -9.52 -1.00 5.71
N VAL A 72 -10.09 0.12 6.15
CA VAL A 72 -10.68 1.13 5.26
C VAL A 72 -9.86 2.41 5.33
N PHE A 73 -9.58 3.00 4.18
CA PHE A 73 -8.93 4.30 4.06
C PHE A 73 -9.51 5.11 2.90
N ALA A 74 -9.43 6.43 3.02
CA ALA A 74 -9.90 7.37 2.01
C ALA A 74 -8.71 8.03 1.31
N ALA A 75 -8.37 7.60 0.09
CA ALA A 75 -7.35 8.26 -0.70
C ALA A 75 -7.92 9.58 -1.26
N ALA A 76 -7.24 10.71 -1.06
CA ALA A 76 -7.70 12.00 -1.53
C ALA A 76 -6.63 12.77 -2.31
N LEU A 77 -7.04 13.38 -3.42
CA LEU A 77 -6.26 14.35 -4.18
C LEU A 77 -6.94 15.71 -4.06
N CYS A 78 -6.23 16.72 -3.55
CA CYS A 78 -6.76 18.09 -3.49
C CYS A 78 -6.24 18.98 -4.60
N GLY A 79 -7.03 20.00 -4.91
CA GLY A 79 -6.65 21.11 -5.77
C GLY A 79 -7.28 22.44 -5.33
N TYR A 80 -6.67 23.53 -5.78
CA TYR A 80 -7.16 24.90 -5.65
C TYR A 80 -6.67 25.73 -6.85
N PRO A 81 -7.30 26.86 -7.20
CA PRO A 81 -7.06 27.57 -8.47
C PRO A 81 -5.61 28.02 -8.72
N ALA A 82 -4.87 28.34 -7.64
CA ALA A 82 -3.51 28.85 -7.73
C ALA A 82 -2.45 27.76 -8.01
N THR A 83 -2.85 26.50 -8.22
CA THR A 83 -1.94 25.39 -8.50
C THR A 83 -2.44 24.52 -9.65
N LYS A 84 -1.55 24.22 -10.61
CA LYS A 84 -1.77 23.17 -11.63
C LYS A 84 -1.45 21.77 -11.08
N VAL A 85 -0.80 21.68 -9.92
CA VAL A 85 -0.38 20.44 -9.27
C VAL A 85 -1.46 19.97 -8.31
N ARG A 86 -1.80 18.67 -8.41
CA ARG A 86 -2.68 17.97 -7.47
C ARG A 86 -1.83 17.39 -6.35
N TYR A 87 -2.20 17.62 -5.11
CA TYR A 87 -1.48 17.10 -3.95
C TYR A 87 -2.25 15.95 -3.31
N ALA A 88 -1.53 14.93 -2.85
CA ALA A 88 -2.10 13.95 -1.94
C ALA A 88 -2.52 14.65 -0.65
N CYS A 89 -3.70 14.32 -0.15
CA CYS A 89 -4.24 14.91 1.07
C CYS A 89 -4.36 13.89 2.17
N ARG A 90 -4.16 14.37 3.40
CA ARG A 90 -4.43 13.59 4.59
C ARG A 90 -5.94 13.50 4.77
N THR A 91 -6.42 12.33 5.15
CA THR A 91 -7.82 12.06 5.39
C THR A 91 -8.02 11.40 6.75
N TRP A 92 -9.11 11.75 7.41
CA TRP A 92 -9.55 11.12 8.65
C TRP A 92 -11.05 11.26 8.83
N GLY A 93 -11.64 10.47 9.72
CA GLY A 93 -13.08 10.49 9.98
C GLY A 93 -13.62 9.12 10.34
N THR A 94 -14.84 8.82 9.90
CA THR A 94 -15.55 7.57 10.20
C THR A 94 -16.13 6.97 8.94
N TRP A 95 -16.44 5.67 8.99
CA TRP A 95 -17.08 4.96 7.90
C TRP A 95 -18.05 3.91 8.40
N THR A 96 -19.01 3.57 7.55
CA THR A 96 -19.95 2.46 7.70
C THR A 96 -20.02 1.67 6.40
N ALA A 97 -20.20 0.36 6.51
CA ALA A 97 -20.51 -0.52 5.39
C ALA A 97 -21.92 -1.07 5.58
N ALA A 98 -22.73 -0.98 4.54
CA ALA A 98 -24.09 -1.49 4.50
C ALA A 98 -24.26 -2.54 3.41
N ARG A 99 -25.08 -3.55 3.70
CA ARG A 99 -25.55 -4.57 2.76
C ARG A 99 -27.05 -4.70 2.95
N ASP A 100 -27.80 -4.72 1.85
CA ASP A 100 -29.26 -4.85 1.86
C ASP A 100 -29.96 -3.82 2.78
N GLY A 101 -29.39 -2.61 2.85
CA GLY A 101 -29.90 -1.51 3.69
C GLY A 101 -29.50 -1.58 5.17
N ALA A 102 -28.91 -2.68 5.64
CA ALA A 102 -28.45 -2.83 7.02
C ALA A 102 -26.95 -2.51 7.16
N THR A 103 -26.58 -1.74 8.18
CA THR A 103 -25.16 -1.54 8.54
C THR A 103 -24.60 -2.83 9.14
N VAL A 104 -23.52 -3.33 8.55
CA VAL A 104 -22.88 -4.60 8.90
C VAL A 104 -21.44 -4.45 9.38
N ALA A 105 -20.83 -3.28 9.17
CA ALA A 105 -19.54 -2.93 9.76
C ALA A 105 -19.40 -1.39 9.85
N SER A 106 -18.51 -0.94 10.74
CA SER A 106 -18.16 0.47 10.89
C SER A 106 -16.77 0.64 11.49
N GLY A 107 -16.17 1.81 11.33
CA GLY A 107 -14.88 2.12 11.94
C GLY A 107 -14.43 3.56 11.72
N THR A 108 -13.16 3.82 12.03
CA THR A 108 -12.50 5.11 11.79
C THR A 108 -11.65 5.08 10.52
N LEU A 109 -11.32 6.27 10.00
CA LEU A 109 -10.43 6.45 8.84
C LEU A 109 -9.11 7.13 9.24
N PRO A 110 -7.98 6.69 8.66
CA PRO A 110 -7.78 5.32 8.18
C PRO A 110 -7.84 4.35 9.38
N GLY A 111 -8.41 3.17 9.21
CA GLY A 111 -8.54 2.26 10.35
C GLY A 111 -9.10 0.89 10.03
N PRO A 112 -8.89 -0.07 10.95
CA PRO A 112 -9.50 -1.38 10.88
C PRO A 112 -11.00 -1.31 11.24
N GLY A 113 -11.75 -2.28 10.74
CA GLY A 113 -13.07 -2.68 11.19
C GLY A 113 -13.27 -4.17 11.02
N GLU A 114 -14.37 -4.69 11.57
CA GLU A 114 -14.74 -6.09 11.43
C GLU A 114 -14.98 -6.44 9.96
N TYR A 115 -14.47 -7.59 9.50
CA TYR A 115 -14.71 -8.07 8.14
C TYR A 115 -16.09 -8.76 8.06
N PRO A 116 -17.08 -8.18 7.36
CA PRO A 116 -18.45 -8.69 7.35
C PRO A 116 -18.66 -9.86 6.35
N GLY A 117 -17.59 -10.46 5.83
CA GLY A 117 -17.63 -11.53 4.83
C GLY A 117 -17.50 -11.07 3.38
N PRO A 118 -17.61 -12.00 2.42
CA PRO A 118 -17.61 -11.70 0.99
C PRO A 118 -18.97 -11.15 0.55
N GLY A 119 -18.96 -10.25 -0.43
CA GLY A 119 -20.12 -9.73 -1.16
C GLY A 119 -20.01 -8.23 -1.45
N THR A 120 -21.09 -7.63 -1.95
CA THR A 120 -21.11 -6.21 -2.32
C THR A 120 -21.66 -5.36 -1.19
N TYR A 121 -20.98 -4.25 -0.91
CA TYR A 121 -21.31 -3.33 0.16
C TYR A 121 -21.35 -1.91 -0.36
N GLU A 122 -22.30 -1.16 0.18
CA GLU A 122 -22.27 0.29 0.14
C GLU A 122 -21.42 0.79 1.31
N VAL A 123 -20.28 1.42 1.01
CA VAL A 123 -19.45 2.06 2.02
C VAL A 123 -19.71 3.56 2.01
N ARG A 124 -20.16 4.09 3.14
CA ARG A 124 -20.30 5.54 3.38
C ARG A 124 -19.21 6.00 4.34
N ALA A 125 -18.67 7.17 4.10
CA ALA A 125 -17.64 7.74 4.95
C ALA A 125 -17.90 9.22 5.21
N GLU A 126 -17.79 9.63 6.47
CA GLU A 126 -17.63 11.04 6.84
C GLU A 126 -16.13 11.34 6.82
N VAL A 127 -15.70 12.17 5.87
CA VAL A 127 -14.28 12.41 5.61
C VAL A 127 -13.96 13.86 5.87
N ARG A 128 -12.87 14.09 6.60
CA ARG A 128 -12.16 15.36 6.69
C ARG A 128 -10.87 15.23 5.88
N VAL A 129 -10.60 16.22 5.04
CA VAL A 129 -9.47 16.24 4.12
C VAL A 129 -8.65 17.49 4.37
N ARG A 130 -7.33 17.34 4.48
CA ARG A 130 -6.40 18.48 4.60
C ARG A 130 -5.14 18.29 3.77
N SER A 131 -4.77 19.33 3.03
CA SER A 131 -3.52 19.38 2.28
C SER A 131 -2.33 19.77 3.17
N ALA A 132 -1.11 19.45 2.74
CA ALA A 132 0.12 19.98 3.32
C ALA A 132 0.94 20.66 2.19
N PRO A 133 1.15 21.99 2.23
CA PRO A 133 0.72 22.97 3.25
C PRO A 133 -0.82 23.14 3.34
N PRO A 134 -1.37 23.66 4.45
CA PRO A 134 -2.81 23.70 4.72
C PRO A 134 -3.52 24.80 3.92
N ARG A 135 -3.76 24.54 2.64
CA ARG A 135 -4.49 25.42 1.72
C ARG A 135 -5.88 24.89 1.39
N VAL A 136 -6.10 23.59 1.54
CA VAL A 136 -7.38 22.92 1.38
C VAL A 136 -7.74 22.25 2.69
N GLU A 137 -8.90 22.57 3.23
CA GLU A 137 -9.50 21.91 4.38
C GLU A 137 -10.98 21.73 4.10
N LEU A 138 -11.40 20.48 3.90
CA LEU A 138 -12.75 20.13 3.47
C LEU A 138 -13.30 19.04 4.38
N ASN A 139 -14.61 19.02 4.55
CA ASN A 139 -15.32 17.93 5.19
C ASN A 139 -16.56 17.55 4.38
N GLY A 140 -17.05 16.34 4.56
CA GLY A 140 -18.30 15.90 3.95
C GLY A 140 -18.46 14.39 3.92
N THR A 141 -19.58 13.94 3.39
CA THR A 141 -19.90 12.53 3.23
C THR A 141 -19.60 12.08 1.81
N VAL A 142 -18.93 10.94 1.66
CA VAL A 142 -18.67 10.27 0.38
C VAL A 142 -19.18 8.84 0.41
N ARG A 143 -19.44 8.25 -0.76
CA ARG A 143 -20.00 6.90 -0.86
C ARG A 143 -19.39 6.16 -2.03
N ALA A 144 -19.00 4.91 -1.81
CA ALA A 144 -18.57 4.00 -2.86
C ALA A 144 -19.23 2.63 -2.71
N THR A 145 -19.36 1.91 -3.82
CA THR A 145 -19.76 0.50 -3.81
C THR A 145 -18.50 -0.34 -3.95
N LEU A 146 -18.30 -1.28 -3.02
CA LEU A 146 -17.14 -2.16 -3.00
C LEU A 146 -17.60 -3.61 -2.94
N THR A 147 -17.00 -4.46 -3.78
CA THR A 147 -17.25 -5.92 -3.75
C THR A 147 -16.07 -6.60 -3.11
N LEU A 148 -16.27 -7.12 -1.90
CA LEU A 148 -15.26 -7.86 -1.17
C LEU A 148 -15.34 -9.33 -1.59
N THR A 149 -14.21 -9.91 -1.98
CA THR A 149 -14.08 -11.34 -2.21
C THR A 149 -13.70 -12.06 -0.93
N ALA A 150 -13.91 -13.37 -0.90
CA ALA A 150 -13.40 -14.19 0.19
C ALA A 150 -11.87 -14.02 0.27
N PRO A 151 -11.29 -13.88 1.45
CA PRO A 151 -9.84 -13.80 1.57
C PRO A 151 -9.27 -15.15 1.18
N THR A 152 -8.20 -15.17 0.38
CA THR A 152 -7.51 -16.42 0.07
C THR A 152 -7.12 -17.09 1.39
N ALA A 153 -7.63 -18.30 1.64
CA ALA A 153 -7.23 -19.05 2.82
C ALA A 153 -5.72 -19.23 2.76
N THR A 154 -5.01 -18.77 3.79
CA THR A 154 -3.59 -19.10 3.95
C THR A 154 -3.49 -20.61 3.95
N ALA A 155 -2.71 -21.17 3.01
CA ALA A 155 -2.53 -22.61 2.91
C ALA A 155 -2.10 -23.18 4.27
N PRO A 156 -2.63 -24.35 4.71
CA PRO A 156 -2.23 -24.95 5.97
C PRO A 156 -0.72 -25.16 5.95
N SER A 157 -0.03 -24.61 6.95
CA SER A 157 1.38 -24.92 7.20
C SER A 157 1.49 -26.44 7.32
N GLY A 158 2.24 -27.04 6.39
CA GLY A 158 2.40 -28.49 6.27
C GLY A 158 2.84 -29.15 7.58
N PRO A 159 2.63 -30.47 7.70
CA PRO A 159 2.84 -31.18 8.95
C PRO A 159 4.27 -30.99 9.47
N ARG A 160 4.34 -30.59 10.74
CA ARG A 160 5.57 -30.54 11.54
C ARG A 160 6.09 -31.98 11.63
N ALA A 161 7.12 -32.31 10.87
CA ALA A 161 7.82 -33.57 11.02
C ALA A 161 8.39 -33.63 12.45
N LEU A 162 7.80 -34.49 13.28
CA LEU A 162 8.37 -34.90 14.55
C LEU A 162 9.56 -35.81 14.22
N GLY A 163 10.74 -35.39 14.65
CA GLY A 163 11.96 -36.19 14.73
C GLY A 163 12.42 -36.23 16.17
#